data_AF-A0A4Y8UNG6-F1
#
_entry.id   AF-A0A4Y8UNG6-F1
#
_cell.length_a   1.000
_cell.length_b   1.000
_cell.length_c   1.000
_cell.angle_alpha   90.00
_cell.angle_beta   90.00
_cell.angle_gamma   90.00
#
_symmetry.space_group_name_H-M   'P 1'
#
loop_
_entity.id
_entity.type
_entity.pdbx_description
1 polymer ?
#
loop_
_entity_poly.entity_id
_entity_poly.type
_entity_poly.pdbx_seq_one_letter_code
_entity_poly.pdbx_strand_id
1 'polypeptide(L)'
;MTVQPLAALTTGLGHHMTASARVPVPDLPPEPEPMTFSSPFALTLGALGLIVATVFVVRVIRVEFGHPQTLRSLRTSLLLCALFVTLIGGMVIVDTAQRRASDQRIRSWGDLEYATVVATIAEIEDAYGITLTQNPPFVPVVPRDWPSEQPVTLADGTPTTCWFATTDGHYTVTCGDTEDTATPLEPLHP
;
A
#
# COMPACT_ATOMS: atom_id res chain seq x y z
N MET A 1 -2.48 -23.78 34.95
CA MET A 1 -3.33 -23.29 33.85
C MET A 1 -4.33 -22.35 34.47
N THR A 2 -4.10 -21.04 34.34
CA THR A 2 -4.84 -20.00 35.05
C THR A 2 -5.25 -18.97 34.00
N VAL A 3 -6.56 -18.86 33.80
CA VAL A 3 -7.19 -17.95 32.83
C VAL A 3 -7.36 -16.59 33.50
N GLN A 4 -6.72 -15.55 32.97
CA GLN A 4 -6.92 -14.16 33.38
C GLN A 4 -8.11 -13.55 32.61
N PRO A 5 -9.00 -12.80 33.26
CA PRO A 5 -10.08 -12.09 32.59
C PRO A 5 -9.59 -10.75 31.99
N LEU A 6 -10.05 -10.44 30.78
CA LEU A 6 -9.94 -9.12 30.15
C LEU A 6 -10.68 -8.08 31.01
N ALA A 7 -9.94 -7.14 31.59
CA ALA A 7 -10.49 -5.89 32.08
C ALA A 7 -10.55 -4.90 30.91
N ALA A 8 -11.77 -4.51 30.56
CA ALA A 8 -12.06 -3.38 29.68
C ALA A 8 -11.52 -2.08 30.32
N LEU A 9 -10.74 -1.32 29.57
CA LEU A 9 -10.38 0.05 29.91
C LEU A 9 -10.96 0.97 28.84
N THR A 10 -12.18 1.43 29.10
CA THR A 10 -12.76 2.62 28.50
C THR A 10 -12.51 3.81 29.42
N THR A 11 -12.36 4.99 28.79
CA THR A 11 -12.55 6.37 29.31
C THR A 11 -11.35 7.17 29.84
N GLY A 12 -11.12 8.30 29.16
CA GLY A 12 -10.28 9.45 29.52
C GLY A 12 -9.92 10.19 28.23
N LEU A 13 -10.82 10.95 27.57
CA LEU A 13 -11.46 12.20 27.99
C LEU A 13 -10.47 13.24 28.51
N GLY A 14 -10.20 14.23 27.65
CA GLY A 14 -9.73 15.55 28.05
C GLY A 14 -8.26 15.81 27.78
N HIS A 15 -7.89 16.08 26.53
CA HIS A 15 -6.94 17.16 26.26
C HIS A 15 -7.65 18.16 25.36
N HIS A 16 -7.99 19.30 25.96
CA HIS A 16 -8.28 20.55 25.28
C HIS A 16 -7.19 20.82 24.26
N MET A 17 -7.45 20.50 22.99
CA MET A 17 -6.82 21.22 21.89
C MET A 17 -7.64 22.50 21.74
N THR A 18 -7.10 23.61 22.21
CA THR A 18 -7.41 24.91 21.61
C THR A 18 -6.92 24.82 20.17
N ALA A 19 -7.80 24.29 19.32
CA ALA A 19 -7.58 24.04 17.91
C ALA A 19 -7.48 25.41 17.22
N SER A 20 -6.42 25.59 16.42
CA SER A 20 -6.60 26.41 15.24
C SER A 20 -7.69 25.73 14.42
N ALA A 21 -8.71 26.49 14.03
CA ALA A 21 -9.84 26.18 13.14
C ALA A 21 -9.63 25.26 11.91
N ARG A 22 -8.38 24.90 11.59
CA ARG A 22 -8.01 24.25 10.34
C ARG A 22 -7.88 22.75 10.56
N VAL A 23 -8.45 21.98 9.64
CA VAL A 23 -8.38 20.52 9.66
C VAL A 23 -6.92 20.09 9.43
N PRO A 24 -6.32 19.32 10.36
CA PRO A 24 -4.96 18.83 10.18
C PRO A 24 -4.92 17.76 9.08
N VAL A 25 -3.82 17.71 8.34
CA VAL A 25 -3.58 16.62 7.40
C VAL A 25 -3.29 15.34 8.20
N PRO A 26 -4.01 14.24 7.96
CA PRO A 26 -3.77 13.00 8.69
C PRO A 26 -2.35 12.47 8.46
N ASP A 27 -1.70 12.01 9.52
CA ASP A 27 -0.39 11.38 9.44
C ASP A 27 -0.57 9.90 9.04
N LEU A 28 -0.53 9.62 7.73
CA LEU A 28 -0.54 8.26 7.21
C LEU A 28 0.87 7.68 7.11
N PRO A 29 1.04 6.37 7.38
CA PRO A 29 2.30 5.70 7.08
C PRO A 29 2.61 5.81 5.58
N PRO A 30 3.90 5.87 5.20
CA PRO A 30 4.29 6.03 3.81
C PRO A 30 3.70 4.91 2.93
N GLU A 31 3.30 5.28 1.72
CA GLU A 31 2.76 4.34 0.74
C GLU A 31 3.75 3.19 0.50
N PRO A 32 3.28 1.92 0.52
CA PRO A 32 4.16 0.79 0.27
C PRO A 32 4.67 0.84 -1.18
N GLU A 33 5.99 0.93 -1.34
CA GLU A 33 6.61 0.91 -2.67
C GLU A 33 6.20 -0.34 -3.46
N PRO A 34 5.80 -0.21 -4.74
CA PRO A 34 5.52 -1.36 -5.57
C PRO A 34 6.81 -2.18 -5.73
N MET A 35 6.76 -3.48 -5.43
CA MET A 35 7.92 -4.36 -5.55
C MET A 35 8.48 -4.32 -6.97
N THR A 36 9.61 -3.63 -7.16
CA THR A 36 10.41 -3.74 -8.37
C THR A 36 11.14 -5.07 -8.31
N PHE A 37 10.82 -5.98 -9.22
CA PHE A 37 11.39 -7.34 -9.29
C PHE A 37 12.92 -7.39 -9.50
N SER A 38 13.61 -6.25 -9.56
CA SER A 38 15.07 -6.15 -9.58
C SER A 38 15.72 -6.42 -8.22
N SER A 39 15.18 -7.36 -7.44
CA SER A 39 15.82 -7.83 -6.23
C SER A 39 17.03 -8.69 -6.60
N PRO A 40 18.25 -8.38 -6.11
CA PRO A 40 19.44 -9.18 -6.39
C PRO A 40 19.25 -10.65 -5.97
N PHE A 41 18.38 -10.90 -4.99
CA PHE A 41 18.02 -12.24 -4.54
C PHE A 41 17.27 -13.04 -5.61
N ALA A 42 16.28 -12.44 -6.28
CA ALA A 42 15.54 -13.10 -7.36
C ALA A 42 16.44 -13.43 -8.55
N LEU A 43 17.36 -12.52 -8.90
CA LEU A 43 18.39 -12.75 -9.92
C LEU A 43 19.33 -13.88 -9.54
N THR A 44 19.81 -13.93 -8.28
CA THR A 44 20.69 -15.02 -7.81
C THR A 44 20.00 -16.38 -7.80
N LEU A 45 18.73 -16.45 -7.37
CA LEU A 45 17.96 -17.71 -7.39
C LEU A 45 17.67 -18.16 -8.83
N GLY A 46 17.29 -17.23 -9.72
CA GLY A 46 17.11 -17.51 -11.14
C GLY A 46 18.39 -18.04 -11.80
N ALA A 47 19.53 -17.40 -11.54
CA ALA A 47 20.84 -17.83 -12.04
C ALA A 47 21.25 -19.21 -11.50
N LEU A 48 21.05 -19.46 -10.19
CA LEU A 48 21.34 -20.75 -9.57
C LEU A 48 20.47 -21.86 -10.17
N GLY A 49 19.17 -21.60 -10.34
CA GLY A 49 18.24 -22.53 -11.00
C GLY A 49 18.67 -22.87 -12.43
N LEU A 50 19.12 -21.87 -13.20
CA LEU A 50 19.63 -22.07 -14.56
C LEU A 50 20.92 -22.89 -14.58
N ILE A 51 21.84 -22.68 -13.64
CA ILE A 51 23.07 -23.49 -13.51
C ILE A 51 22.71 -24.96 -13.24
N VAL A 52 21.81 -25.24 -12.30
CA VAL A 52 21.43 -26.62 -11.96
C VAL A 52 20.71 -27.29 -13.13
N ALA A 53 19.82 -26.58 -13.82
CA ALA A 53 19.16 -27.08 -15.04
C ALA A 53 20.18 -27.45 -16.11
N THR A 54 21.18 -26.60 -16.33
CA THR A 54 22.24 -26.82 -17.34
C THR A 54 23.07 -28.04 -16.98
N VAL A 55 23.47 -28.19 -15.72
CA VAL A 55 24.21 -29.37 -15.23
C VAL A 55 23.39 -30.65 -15.41
N PHE A 56 22.09 -30.61 -15.11
CA PHE A 56 21.18 -31.74 -15.28
C PHE A 56 21.06 -32.15 -16.75
N VAL A 57 20.81 -31.20 -17.65
CA VAL A 57 20.68 -31.46 -19.10
C VAL A 57 21.97 -32.05 -19.67
N VAL A 58 23.13 -31.47 -19.35
CA VAL A 58 24.44 -32.01 -19.79
C VAL A 58 24.65 -33.44 -19.29
N ARG A 59 24.24 -33.73 -18.05
CA ARG A 59 24.30 -35.07 -17.47
C ARG A 59 23.39 -36.06 -18.19
N VAL A 60 22.13 -35.70 -18.44
CA VAL A 60 21.17 -36.54 -19.15
C VAL A 60 21.67 -36.86 -20.56
N ILE A 61 22.15 -35.85 -21.29
CA ILE A 61 22.75 -36.03 -22.62
C ILE A 61 23.93 -37.01 -22.55
N ARG A 62 24.85 -36.87 -21.59
CA ARG A 62 25.98 -37.81 -21.44
C ARG A 62 25.55 -39.24 -21.09
N VAL A 63 24.46 -39.41 -20.35
CA VAL A 63 23.94 -40.74 -19.98
C VAL A 63 23.25 -41.41 -21.17
N GLU A 64 22.49 -40.66 -21.96
CA GLU A 64 21.81 -41.13 -23.18
C GLU A 64 22.81 -41.44 -24.32
N PHE A 65 23.86 -40.63 -24.50
CA PHE A 65 24.73 -40.69 -25.70
C PHE A 65 26.04 -41.51 -25.57
N GLY A 66 26.22 -42.34 -24.54
CA GLY A 66 27.25 -43.41 -24.63
C GLY A 66 28.23 -43.57 -23.47
N HIS A 67 27.74 -43.67 -22.23
CA HIS A 67 28.54 -44.24 -21.14
C HIS A 67 27.80 -45.36 -20.42
N PRO A 68 28.39 -46.56 -20.25
CA PRO A 68 27.74 -47.66 -19.55
C PRO A 68 27.44 -47.25 -18.11
N GLN A 69 26.17 -47.43 -17.72
CA GLN A 69 25.65 -46.96 -16.45
C GLN A 69 26.25 -47.75 -15.28
N THR A 70 27.09 -47.08 -14.48
CA THR A 70 27.43 -47.58 -13.14
C THR A 70 26.32 -47.16 -12.16
N LEU A 71 25.99 -48.00 -11.17
CA LEU A 71 25.02 -47.68 -10.09
C LEU A 71 25.28 -46.31 -9.42
N ARG A 72 26.54 -45.85 -9.43
CA ARG A 72 26.96 -44.51 -8.95
C ARG A 72 26.37 -43.36 -9.79
N SER A 73 26.25 -43.53 -11.11
CA SER A 73 25.70 -42.53 -12.04
C SER A 73 24.20 -42.31 -11.81
N LEU A 74 23.46 -43.41 -11.62
CA LEU A 74 22.02 -43.39 -11.39
C LEU A 74 21.68 -42.71 -10.04
N ARG A 75 22.44 -43.06 -8.98
CA ARG A 75 22.32 -42.42 -7.66
C ARG A 75 22.60 -40.92 -7.70
N THR A 76 23.61 -40.49 -8.45
CA THR A 76 23.93 -39.06 -8.58
C THR A 76 22.94 -38.30 -9.46
N SER A 77 22.34 -38.95 -10.46
CA SER A 77 21.25 -38.36 -11.26
C SER A 77 20.00 -38.12 -10.40
N LEU A 78 19.61 -39.11 -9.60
CA LEU A 78 18.49 -38.99 -8.64
C LEU A 78 18.73 -37.87 -7.62
N LEU A 79 19.94 -37.76 -7.08
CA LEU A 79 20.28 -36.67 -6.15
C LEU A 79 20.20 -35.28 -6.82
N LEU A 80 20.67 -35.15 -8.07
CA LEU A 80 20.54 -33.90 -8.81
C LEU A 80 19.08 -33.56 -9.12
N CYS A 81 18.26 -34.56 -9.47
CA CYS A 81 16.84 -34.39 -9.72
C CYS A 81 16.11 -33.95 -8.45
N ALA A 82 16.37 -34.60 -7.31
CA ALA A 82 15.83 -34.21 -6.02
C ALA A 82 16.23 -32.79 -5.63
N LEU A 83 17.51 -32.42 -5.81
CA LEU A 83 18.01 -31.07 -5.57
C LEU A 83 17.26 -30.04 -6.43
N PHE A 84 17.10 -30.33 -7.72
CA PHE A 84 16.42 -29.44 -8.66
C PHE A 84 14.95 -29.22 -8.29
N VAL A 85 14.23 -30.30 -7.97
CA VAL A 85 12.83 -30.23 -7.52
C VAL A 85 12.72 -29.44 -6.21
N THR A 86 13.63 -29.63 -5.25
CA THR A 86 13.63 -28.85 -4.01
C THR A 86 13.92 -27.36 -4.24
N LEU A 87 14.82 -27.03 -5.17
CA LEU A 87 15.12 -25.64 -5.52
C LEU A 87 13.94 -24.95 -6.19
N ILE A 88 13.31 -25.58 -7.18
CA ILE A 88 12.11 -25.04 -7.85
C ILE A 88 10.97 -24.90 -6.85
N GLY A 89 10.71 -25.94 -6.06
CA GLY A 89 9.66 -25.91 -5.04
C GLY A 89 9.88 -24.80 -4.02
N GLY A 90 11.12 -24.64 -3.53
CA GLY A 90 11.50 -23.55 -2.62
C GLY A 90 11.30 -22.16 -3.24
N MET A 91 11.69 -21.97 -4.50
CA MET A 91 11.51 -20.69 -5.20
C MET A 91 10.04 -20.33 -5.36
N VAL A 92 9.18 -21.27 -5.74
CA VAL A 92 7.73 -21.05 -5.88
C VAL A 92 7.09 -20.68 -4.54
N ILE A 93 7.48 -21.34 -3.45
CA ILE A 93 6.96 -21.03 -2.11
C ILE A 93 7.37 -19.62 -1.68
N VAL A 94 8.64 -19.24 -1.89
CA VAL A 94 9.15 -17.91 -1.51
C VAL A 94 8.50 -16.82 -2.36
N ASP A 95 8.40 -16.99 -3.68
CA ASP A 95 7.73 -16.02 -4.57
C ASP A 95 6.25 -15.85 -4.18
N THR A 96 5.55 -16.96 -3.92
CA THR A 96 4.14 -16.91 -3.50
C THR A 96 3.97 -16.23 -2.14
N ALA A 97 4.86 -16.51 -1.18
CA ALA A 97 4.81 -15.89 0.14
C ALA A 97 5.12 -14.39 0.08
N GLN A 98 6.12 -13.98 -0.70
CA GLN A 98 6.47 -12.57 -0.88
C GLN A 98 5.37 -11.79 -1.58
N ARG A 99 4.77 -12.34 -2.64
CA ARG A 99 3.62 -11.73 -3.32
C ARG A 99 2.44 -11.56 -2.37
N ARG A 100 2.08 -12.61 -1.63
CA ARG A 100 0.97 -12.54 -0.66
C ARG A 100 1.22 -11.52 0.44
N ALA A 101 2.44 -11.46 0.98
CA ALA A 101 2.80 -10.47 2.00
C ALA A 101 2.72 -9.04 1.44
N SER A 102 3.18 -8.83 0.19
CA SER A 102 3.05 -7.55 -0.51
C SER A 102 1.60 -7.15 -0.72
N ASP A 103 0.79 -8.07 -1.25
CA ASP A 103 -0.62 -7.84 -1.54
C ASP A 103 -1.40 -7.52 -0.26
N GLN A 104 -1.11 -8.23 0.84
CA GLN A 104 -1.69 -7.94 2.15
C GLN A 104 -1.31 -6.55 2.64
N ARG A 105 -0.04 -6.16 2.48
CA ARG A 105 0.44 -4.83 2.90
C ARG A 105 -0.24 -3.72 2.10
N ILE A 106 -0.31 -3.85 0.78
CA ILE A 106 -0.96 -2.89 -0.12
C ILE A 106 -2.45 -2.76 0.24
N ARG A 107 -3.15 -3.87 0.43
CA ARG A 107 -4.58 -3.85 0.83
C ARG A 107 -4.77 -3.19 2.19
N SER A 108 -3.97 -3.56 3.19
CA SER A 108 -4.09 -2.98 4.53
C SER A 108 -3.81 -1.48 4.54
N TRP A 109 -2.91 -1.02 3.67
CA TRP A 109 -2.62 0.39 3.50
C TRP A 109 -3.79 1.10 2.80
N GLY A 110 -4.34 0.54 1.73
CA GLY A 110 -5.51 1.09 1.04
C GLY A 110 -6.77 1.14 1.93
N ASP A 111 -6.98 0.14 2.79
CA ASP A 111 -8.08 0.14 3.76
C ASP A 111 -7.91 1.27 4.79
N LEU A 112 -6.67 1.52 5.23
CA LEU A 112 -6.32 2.59 6.17
C LEU A 112 -6.44 3.96 5.50
N GLU A 113 -5.97 4.10 4.26
CA GLU A 113 -6.13 5.29 3.43
C GLU A 113 -7.61 5.62 3.27
N TYR A 114 -8.43 4.65 2.85
CA TYR A 114 -9.86 4.83 2.65
C TYR A 114 -10.57 5.26 3.94
N ALA A 115 -10.33 4.57 5.06
CA ALA A 115 -10.91 4.93 6.35
C ALA A 115 -10.52 6.36 6.77
N THR A 116 -9.27 6.75 6.50
CA THR A 116 -8.77 8.09 6.82
C THR A 116 -9.38 9.16 5.92
N VAL A 117 -9.55 8.90 4.62
CA VAL A 117 -10.25 9.79 3.68
C VAL A 117 -11.68 10.05 4.16
N VAL A 118 -12.42 8.99 4.50
CA VAL A 118 -13.81 9.13 4.95
C VAL A 118 -13.91 9.96 6.24
N ALA A 119 -13.01 9.74 7.21
CA ALA A 119 -12.97 10.53 8.44
C ALA A 119 -12.62 12.00 8.19
N THR A 120 -11.63 12.24 7.32
CA THR A 120 -11.16 13.59 6.97
C THR A 120 -12.24 14.39 6.23
N ILE A 121 -12.99 13.73 5.35
CA ILE A 121 -14.11 14.35 4.65
C ILE A 121 -15.15 14.84 5.66
N ALA A 122 -15.56 13.99 6.60
CA ALA A 122 -16.51 14.40 7.63
C ALA A 122 -16.01 15.59 8.47
N GLU A 123 -14.71 15.62 8.80
CA GLU A 123 -14.10 16.72 9.55
C GLU A 123 -14.03 18.03 8.72
N ILE A 124 -13.74 17.94 7.42
CA ILE A 124 -13.75 19.09 6.50
C ILE A 124 -15.16 19.62 6.28
N GLU A 125 -16.14 18.74 6.08
CA GLU A 125 -17.54 19.15 5.91
C GLU A 125 -18.06 19.90 7.15
N ASP A 126 -17.71 19.41 8.35
CA ASP A 126 -18.06 20.03 9.63
C ASP A 126 -17.31 21.37 9.84
N ALA A 127 -16.00 21.39 9.59
CA ALA A 127 -15.17 22.58 9.84
C ALA A 127 -15.46 23.73 8.86
N TYR A 128 -15.73 23.44 7.58
CA TYR A 128 -15.91 24.44 6.53
C TYR A 128 -17.37 24.66 6.12
N GLY A 129 -18.31 23.85 6.62
CA GLY A 129 -19.73 23.96 6.27
C GLY A 129 -20.02 23.64 4.81
N ILE A 130 -19.30 22.68 4.24
CA ILE A 130 -19.47 22.24 2.84
C ILE A 130 -19.95 20.79 2.80
N THR A 131 -20.48 20.38 1.66
CA THR A 131 -20.83 18.97 1.39
C THR A 131 -20.23 18.54 0.07
N LEU A 132 -19.47 17.45 0.05
CA LEU A 132 -18.87 16.93 -1.18
C LEU A 132 -19.92 16.14 -1.97
N THR A 133 -20.10 16.50 -3.24
CA THR A 133 -21.19 15.93 -4.07
C THR A 133 -20.74 14.79 -4.98
N GLN A 134 -19.43 14.57 -5.13
CA GLN A 134 -18.89 13.46 -5.91
C GLN A 134 -19.05 12.12 -5.17
N ASN A 135 -19.24 11.02 -5.90
CA ASN A 135 -19.25 9.67 -5.35
C ASN A 135 -18.25 8.75 -6.08
N PRO A 136 -17.16 8.30 -5.43
CA PRO A 136 -16.75 8.65 -4.07
C PRO A 136 -16.18 10.08 -4.00
N PRO A 137 -16.42 10.81 -2.90
CA PRO A 137 -15.74 12.07 -2.63
C PRO A 137 -14.24 11.82 -2.39
N PHE A 138 -13.38 12.71 -2.86
CA PHE A 138 -11.93 12.56 -2.75
C PHE A 138 -11.28 13.80 -2.14
N VAL A 139 -10.56 13.60 -1.03
CA VAL A 139 -9.67 14.59 -0.43
C VAL A 139 -8.29 13.95 -0.29
N PRO A 140 -7.19 14.61 -0.72
CA PRO A 140 -5.87 14.05 -0.62
C PRO A 140 -5.47 13.93 0.85
N VAL A 141 -5.32 12.71 1.36
CA VAL A 141 -4.83 12.43 2.72
C VAL A 141 -3.32 12.26 2.79
N VAL A 142 -2.66 12.20 1.63
CA VAL A 142 -1.21 12.28 1.49
C VAL A 142 -0.87 13.68 0.98
N PRO A 143 0.14 14.38 1.52
CA PRO A 143 0.57 15.66 1.00
C PRO A 143 0.84 15.57 -0.50
N ARG A 144 0.15 16.40 -1.28
CA ARG A 144 0.33 16.51 -2.73
C ARG A 144 0.59 17.95 -3.09
N ASP A 145 1.46 18.14 -4.07
CA ASP A 145 1.83 19.46 -4.56
C ASP A 145 0.73 20.12 -5.39
N TRP A 146 -0.30 19.36 -5.78
CA TRP A 146 -1.42 19.86 -6.59
C TRP A 146 -2.75 19.76 -5.82
N PRO A 147 -3.61 20.78 -5.93
CA PRO A 147 -4.93 20.73 -5.32
C PRO A 147 -5.81 19.69 -6.03
N SER A 148 -6.67 19.01 -5.27
CA SER A 148 -7.72 18.18 -5.85
C SER A 148 -8.98 19.02 -6.07
N GLU A 149 -9.48 19.08 -7.30
CA GLU A 149 -10.79 19.64 -7.60
C GLU A 149 -11.91 18.70 -7.13
N GLN A 150 -12.91 19.23 -6.42
CA GLN A 150 -14.11 18.50 -6.05
C GLN A 150 -15.35 19.40 -6.21
N PRO A 151 -16.43 18.87 -6.79
CA PRO A 151 -17.72 19.56 -6.77
C PRO A 151 -18.29 19.50 -5.34
N VAL A 152 -18.65 20.64 -4.79
CA VAL A 152 -19.22 20.76 -3.45
C VAL A 152 -20.52 21.57 -3.48
N THR A 153 -21.31 21.45 -2.42
CA THR A 153 -22.40 22.37 -2.12
C THR A 153 -22.05 23.11 -0.83
N LEU A 154 -22.06 24.44 -0.89
CA LEU A 154 -21.82 25.33 0.25
C LEU A 154 -23.01 25.29 1.24
N ALA A 155 -22.81 25.81 2.45
CA ALA A 155 -23.84 25.85 3.50
C ALA A 155 -25.15 26.55 3.09
N ASP A 156 -25.07 27.49 2.14
CA ASP A 156 -26.23 28.22 1.58
C ASP A 156 -26.99 27.42 0.50
N GLY A 157 -26.51 26.22 0.16
CA GLY A 157 -27.07 25.36 -0.88
C GLY A 157 -26.53 25.65 -2.28
N THR A 158 -25.56 26.56 -2.43
CA THR A 158 -24.98 26.91 -3.73
C THR A 158 -23.98 25.83 -4.17
N PRO A 159 -24.17 25.21 -5.36
CA PRO A 159 -23.17 24.30 -5.92
C PRO A 159 -21.97 25.08 -6.46
N THR A 160 -20.76 24.61 -6.16
CA THR A 160 -19.50 25.21 -6.64
C THR A 160 -18.40 24.14 -6.75
N THR A 161 -17.22 24.54 -7.21
CA THR A 161 -16.03 23.69 -7.21
C THR A 161 -15.06 24.22 -6.16
N CYS A 162 -14.50 23.30 -5.37
CA CYS A 162 -13.43 23.63 -4.43
C CYS A 162 -12.16 22.82 -4.70
N TRP A 163 -11.03 23.44 -4.39
CA TRP A 163 -9.69 22.90 -4.48
C TRP A 163 -9.15 22.69 -3.07
N PHE A 164 -8.68 21.46 -2.81
CA PHE A 164 -8.12 21.07 -1.52
C PHE A 164 -6.61 20.94 -1.65
N ALA A 165 -5.86 21.78 -0.94
CA ALA A 165 -4.41 21.73 -0.86
C ALA A 165 -3.96 21.48 0.59
N THR A 166 -2.74 20.99 0.76
CA THR A 166 -2.12 20.82 2.08
C THR A 166 -1.01 21.85 2.26
N THR A 167 -1.12 22.73 3.26
CA THR A 167 -0.13 23.77 3.55
C THR A 167 0.18 23.75 5.05
N ASP A 168 1.48 23.72 5.41
CA ASP A 168 1.93 23.71 6.81
C ASP A 168 1.26 22.63 7.69
N GLY A 169 0.99 21.45 7.12
CA GLY A 169 0.35 20.33 7.83
C GLY A 169 -1.16 20.45 8.01
N HIS A 170 -1.83 21.41 7.36
CA HIS A 170 -3.28 21.61 7.43
C HIS A 170 -3.89 21.70 6.02
N TYR A 171 -5.20 21.47 5.93
CA TYR A 171 -5.93 21.71 4.69
C TYR A 171 -6.18 23.19 4.45
N THR A 172 -5.96 23.61 3.21
CA THR A 172 -6.39 24.89 2.66
C THR A 172 -7.46 24.60 1.61
N VAL A 173 -8.66 25.14 1.81
CA VAL A 173 -9.79 24.98 0.89
C VAL A 173 -10.02 26.30 0.17
N THR A 174 -10.02 26.29 -1.16
CA THR A 174 -10.38 27.44 -1.98
C THR A 174 -11.56 27.06 -2.87
N CYS A 175 -12.54 27.94 -3.04
CA CYS A 175 -13.76 27.65 -3.80
C CYS A 175 -14.05 28.75 -4.83
N GLY A 176 -14.55 28.37 -6.01
CA GLY A 176 -14.86 29.29 -7.10
C GLY A 176 -15.06 28.60 -8.44
N ASP A 177 -15.18 29.39 -9.50
CA ASP A 177 -15.40 28.86 -10.85
C ASP A 177 -14.12 28.29 -11.49
N THR A 178 -12.96 28.85 -11.13
CA THR A 178 -11.63 28.40 -11.59
C THR A 178 -10.61 28.48 -10.46
N GLU A 179 -9.56 27.65 -10.51
CA GLU A 179 -8.49 27.63 -9.49
C GLU A 179 -7.86 29.03 -9.29
N ASP A 180 -7.61 29.76 -10.39
CA ASP A 180 -7.01 31.10 -10.38
C ASP A 180 -7.89 32.18 -9.74
N THR A 181 -9.21 31.96 -9.67
CA THR A 181 -10.18 32.93 -9.12
C THR A 181 -10.84 32.43 -7.84
N ALA A 182 -10.45 31.24 -7.38
CA ALA A 182 -10.99 30.62 -6.20
C ALA A 182 -10.62 31.43 -4.94
N THR A 183 -11.62 31.71 -4.12
CA THR A 183 -11.44 32.41 -2.85
C THR A 183 -11.19 31.43 -1.72
N PRO A 184 -10.27 31.72 -0.77
CA PRO A 184 -10.08 30.89 0.42
C PRO A 184 -11.37 30.81 1.22
N LEU A 185 -11.76 29.59 1.59
CA LEU A 185 -12.86 29.37 2.51
C LEU A 185 -12.33 29.41 3.94
N GLU A 186 -12.91 30.25 4.78
CA GLU A 186 -12.60 30.28 6.21
C GLU A 186 -13.38 29.19 6.94
N PRO A 187 -12.78 28.52 7.94
CA PRO A 187 -13.53 27.58 8.76
C PRO A 187 -14.61 28.30 9.59
N LEU A 188 -15.71 27.61 9.88
CA LEU A 188 -16.86 28.13 10.62
C LEU A 188 -16.53 28.50 12.08
N HIS A 189 -15.49 27.88 12.65
CA HIS A 189 -15.08 28.06 14.04
C HIS A 189 -13.58 28.39 14.12
N PRO A 190 -13.18 29.63 14.49
CA PRO A 190 -11.79 30.09 14.52
C PRO A 190 -10.93 29.48 15.65
#